data_AF-A0A6N9AXT6-F1
#
_entry.id   AF-A0A6N9AXT6-F1
#
_cell.length_a   1.000
_cell.length_b   1.000
_cell.length_c   1.000
_cell.angle_alpha   90.00
_cell.angle_beta   90.00
_cell.angle_gamma   90.00
#
_symmetry.space_group_name_H-M   'P 1'
#
loop_
_entity.id
_entity.type
_entity.pdbx_description
1 polymer ?
#
loop_
_entity_poly.entity_id
_entity_poly.type
_entity_poly.pdbx_seq_one_letter_code
_entity_poly.pdbx_strand_id
1 'polypeptide(L)'
;ITRAGEMIKAAAREQLPCVHPENPDVSGITICVMTGTPTTKGATAKNAVVVSSGQLDWDRPMTWTGVIDRSPCGTGTCARMAALYAKGELGLNEDFHHEGILGTIFTGRLIREVRLGDQLAVVPTIKGQAWVTGFAQYVVDVDDPFPDGFTIGDIWGGAVDKPLAH
;
A
#
# COMPACT_ATOMS: atom_id res chain seq x y z
N ILE A 1 -1.77 -5.80 13.27
CA ILE A 1 -2.02 -4.88 12.13
C ILE A 1 -1.88 -5.63 10.82
N THR A 2 -0.71 -6.17 10.48
CA THR A 2 -0.45 -6.90 9.22
C THR A 2 -1.44 -8.02 8.93
N ARG A 3 -1.63 -8.95 9.89
CA ARG A 3 -2.59 -10.06 9.76
C ARG A 3 -4.01 -9.59 9.42
N ALA A 4 -4.51 -8.62 10.18
CA ALA A 4 -5.84 -8.07 9.95
C ALA A 4 -5.94 -7.33 8.60
N GLY A 5 -4.94 -6.52 8.24
CA GLY A 5 -4.92 -5.80 6.96
C GLY A 5 -4.86 -6.74 5.76
N GLU A 6 -4.09 -7.82 5.83
CA GLU A 6 -4.03 -8.83 4.76
C GLU A 6 -5.37 -9.57 4.61
N MET A 7 -5.98 -9.98 5.72
CA MET A 7 -7.32 -10.61 5.72
C MET A 7 -8.39 -9.68 5.14
N ILE A 8 -8.40 -8.40 5.55
CA ILE A 8 -9.33 -7.39 5.04
C ILE A 8 -9.15 -7.22 3.53
N LYS A 9 -7.90 -7.09 3.05
CA LYS A 9 -7.59 -6.96 1.63
C LYS A 9 -8.04 -8.19 0.84
N ALA A 10 -7.77 -9.40 1.32
CA ALA A 10 -8.18 -10.64 0.68
C ALA A 10 -9.71 -10.74 0.57
N ALA A 11 -10.42 -10.56 1.69
CA ALA A 11 -11.88 -10.59 1.72
C ALA A 11 -12.49 -9.52 0.81
N ALA A 12 -11.94 -8.30 0.81
CA ALA A 12 -12.41 -7.24 -0.06
C ALA A 12 -12.14 -7.56 -1.55
N ARG A 13 -10.97 -8.13 -1.89
CA ARG A 13 -10.65 -8.51 -3.28
C ARG A 13 -11.60 -9.59 -3.81
N GLU A 14 -12.03 -10.52 -2.97
CA GLU A 14 -12.98 -11.59 -3.32
C GLU A 14 -14.41 -11.07 -3.50
N GLN A 15 -14.83 -10.11 -2.67
CA GLN A 15 -16.22 -9.63 -2.63
C GLN A 15 -16.46 -8.38 -3.48
N LEU A 16 -15.41 -7.60 -3.76
CA LEU A 16 -15.48 -6.30 -4.44
C LEU A 16 -14.53 -6.30 -5.65
N PRO A 17 -14.91 -6.98 -6.75
CA PRO A 17 -14.13 -6.92 -7.97
C PRO A 17 -14.05 -5.47 -8.47
N CYS A 18 -12.83 -4.99 -8.70
CA CYS A 18 -12.56 -3.67 -9.25
C CYS A 18 -11.54 -3.78 -10.38
N VAL A 19 -11.75 -3.03 -11.46
CA VAL A 19 -10.85 -2.95 -12.61
C VAL A 19 -10.75 -1.47 -12.98
N HIS A 20 -9.54 -0.99 -13.24
CA HIS A 20 -9.34 0.39 -13.66
C HIS A 20 -10.01 0.64 -15.04
N PRO A 21 -10.80 1.71 -15.21
CA PRO A 21 -11.66 1.89 -16.39
C PRO A 21 -10.89 2.03 -17.71
N GLU A 22 -9.67 2.56 -17.68
CA GLU A 22 -8.83 2.77 -18.86
C GLU A 22 -7.61 1.84 -18.92
N ASN A 23 -7.41 0.98 -17.92
CA ASN A 23 -6.24 0.09 -17.85
C ASN A 23 -6.61 -1.24 -17.19
N PRO A 24 -7.05 -2.25 -17.97
CA PRO A 24 -7.47 -3.54 -17.43
C PRO A 24 -6.41 -4.29 -16.61
N ASP A 25 -5.12 -4.02 -16.83
CA ASP A 25 -4.01 -4.65 -16.09
C ASP A 25 -3.98 -4.20 -14.62
N VAL A 26 -4.56 -3.04 -14.32
CA VAL A 26 -4.73 -2.55 -12.94
C VAL A 26 -6.06 -3.07 -12.39
N SER A 27 -6.02 -4.27 -11.80
CA SER A 27 -7.21 -4.95 -11.29
C SER A 27 -7.07 -5.51 -9.86
N GLY A 28 -8.19 -5.43 -9.15
CA GLY A 28 -8.39 -5.86 -7.79
C GLY A 28 -7.67 -5.00 -6.75
N ILE A 29 -7.96 -5.28 -5.49
CA ILE A 29 -7.42 -4.55 -4.35
C ILE A 29 -6.03 -5.12 -4.00
N THR A 30 -5.03 -4.24 -3.86
CA THR A 30 -3.61 -4.62 -3.69
C THR A 30 -3.01 -4.24 -2.34
N ILE A 31 -3.54 -3.21 -1.67
CA ILE A 31 -3.07 -2.74 -0.36
C ILE A 31 -4.26 -2.46 0.57
N CYS A 32 -4.05 -2.60 1.89
CA CYS A 32 -5.01 -2.19 2.91
C CYS A 32 -4.51 -0.93 3.61
N VAL A 33 -5.28 0.16 3.54
CA VAL A 33 -5.00 1.41 4.27
C VAL A 33 -5.90 1.48 5.50
N MET A 34 -5.34 1.31 6.69
CA MET A 34 -6.06 1.45 7.95
C MET A 34 -5.85 2.87 8.47
N THR A 35 -6.93 3.66 8.59
CA THR A 35 -6.88 5.05 9.05
C THR A 35 -7.31 5.17 10.52
N GLY A 36 -6.70 6.10 11.25
CA GLY A 36 -7.05 6.44 12.63
C GLY A 36 -6.76 7.89 12.98
N THR A 37 -7.02 8.26 14.23
CA THR A 37 -6.76 9.59 14.77
C THR A 37 -5.26 9.91 14.73
N PRO A 38 -4.87 11.09 14.22
CA PRO A 38 -3.47 11.49 14.19
C PRO A 38 -2.88 11.66 15.60
N THR A 39 -1.58 11.39 15.72
CA THR A 39 -0.81 11.61 16.94
C THR A 39 0.12 12.83 16.82
N THR A 40 0.40 13.27 15.59
CA THR A 40 1.21 14.46 15.33
C THR A 40 0.35 15.72 15.22
N LYS A 41 0.75 16.80 15.92
CA LYS A 41 0.03 18.09 15.87
C LYS A 41 0.00 18.62 14.43
N GLY A 42 -1.19 18.95 13.94
CA GLY A 42 -1.39 19.49 12.59
C GLY A 42 -1.47 18.44 11.47
N ALA A 43 -1.37 17.14 11.80
CA ALA A 43 -1.74 16.09 10.86
C ALA A 43 -3.27 15.96 10.77
N THR A 44 -3.78 15.71 9.56
CA THR A 44 -5.21 15.55 9.28
C THR A 44 -5.69 14.16 9.64
N ALA A 45 -4.90 13.14 9.35
CA ALA A 45 -5.19 11.74 9.65
C ALA A 45 -3.89 10.95 9.79
N LYS A 46 -3.96 9.81 10.49
CA LYS A 46 -2.88 8.82 10.55
C LYS A 46 -3.28 7.54 9.84
N ASN A 47 -2.31 6.84 9.25
CA ASN A 47 -2.53 5.52 8.69
C ASN A 47 -1.46 4.49 9.04
N ALA A 48 -1.81 3.23 8.82
CA ALA A 48 -0.90 2.12 8.63
C ALA A 48 -1.30 1.42 7.34
N VAL A 49 -0.35 1.25 6.42
CA VAL A 49 -0.59 0.55 5.15
C VAL A 49 0.01 -0.83 5.21
N VAL A 50 -0.81 -1.84 4.94
CA VAL A 50 -0.40 -3.23 4.80
C VAL A 50 -0.29 -3.56 3.32
N VAL A 51 0.88 -4.05 2.92
CA VAL A 51 1.17 -4.57 1.59
C VAL A 51 1.43 -6.07 1.74
N SER A 52 0.93 -6.86 0.80
CA SER A 52 1.06 -8.31 0.87
C SER A 52 2.51 -8.74 0.69
N SER A 53 2.94 -9.71 1.49
CA SER A 53 4.25 -10.38 1.37
C SER A 53 4.16 -11.74 0.67
N GLY A 54 2.95 -12.15 0.28
CA GLY A 54 2.66 -13.43 -0.36
C GLY A 54 1.17 -13.55 -0.67
N GLN A 55 0.73 -14.76 -1.02
CA GLN A 55 -0.68 -15.08 -1.24
C GLN A 55 -1.32 -15.56 0.06
N LEU A 56 -2.47 -14.98 0.42
CA LEU A 56 -3.29 -15.44 1.54
C LEU A 56 -4.05 -16.71 1.15
N ASP A 57 -4.04 -17.70 2.05
CA ASP A 57 -4.86 -18.91 2.01
C ASP A 57 -5.67 -18.98 3.33
N TRP A 58 -7.00 -18.96 3.21
CA TRP A 58 -7.92 -18.98 4.35
C TRP A 58 -7.81 -20.26 5.21
N ASP A 59 -7.36 -21.37 4.64
CA ASP A 59 -7.17 -22.63 5.38
C ASP A 59 -5.78 -22.69 6.05
N ARG A 60 -4.88 -21.76 5.72
CA ARG A 60 -3.50 -21.71 6.27
C ARG A 60 -3.23 -20.35 6.95
N PRO A 61 -3.55 -20.19 8.25
CA PRO A 61 -3.40 -18.92 8.97
C PRO A 61 -2.00 -18.29 8.99
N MET A 62 -0.96 -19.08 8.75
CA MET A 62 0.43 -18.60 8.66
C MET A 62 0.71 -17.81 7.38
N THR A 63 -0.15 -17.92 6.37
CA THR A 63 -0.07 -17.13 5.14
C THR A 63 -0.68 -15.73 5.30
N TRP A 64 -1.38 -15.46 6.41
CA TRP A 64 -2.05 -14.19 6.68
C TRP A 64 -1.04 -13.15 7.18
N THR A 65 -0.02 -12.91 6.36
CA THR A 65 1.13 -12.06 6.64
C THR A 65 1.20 -10.94 5.62
N GLY A 66 1.91 -9.88 5.99
CA GLY A 66 2.12 -8.73 5.14
C GLY A 66 3.24 -7.88 5.72
N VAL A 67 3.68 -6.91 4.93
CA VAL A 67 4.63 -5.87 5.36
C VAL A 67 3.89 -4.57 5.60
N ILE A 68 4.43 -3.75 6.51
CA ILE A 68 3.93 -2.41 6.77
C ILE A 68 4.79 -1.41 6.00
N ASP A 69 4.16 -0.54 5.21
CA ASP A 69 4.82 0.64 4.69
C ASP A 69 5.19 1.57 5.85
N ARG A 70 6.48 1.89 5.97
CA ARG A 70 6.99 2.75 7.04
C ARG A 70 6.70 4.23 6.76
N SER A 71 6.45 4.58 5.51
CA SER A 71 5.99 5.90 5.09
C SER A 71 4.46 6.02 5.26
N PRO A 72 3.89 7.23 5.10
CA PRO A 72 2.44 7.40 5.00
C PRO A 72 1.80 6.75 3.75
N CYS A 73 2.63 6.16 2.87
CA CYS A 73 2.27 5.58 1.58
C CYS A 73 1.72 6.62 0.58
N GLY A 74 2.47 6.90 -0.49
CA GLY A 74 2.08 7.90 -1.49
C GLY A 74 0.77 7.57 -2.20
N THR A 75 0.65 6.37 -2.75
CA THR A 75 -0.58 5.90 -3.42
C THR A 75 -1.75 5.76 -2.45
N GLY A 76 -1.51 5.26 -1.24
CA GLY A 76 -2.52 5.22 -0.17
C GLY A 76 -3.03 6.61 0.22
N THR A 77 -2.15 7.62 0.25
CA THR A 77 -2.51 9.02 0.48
C THR A 77 -3.37 9.57 -0.66
N CYS A 78 -2.99 9.31 -1.92
CA CYS A 78 -3.80 9.70 -3.09
C CYS A 78 -5.20 9.08 -3.04
N ALA A 79 -5.31 7.79 -2.76
CA ALA A 79 -6.59 7.08 -2.66
C ALA A 79 -7.45 7.64 -1.51
N ARG A 80 -6.83 7.94 -0.35
CA ARG A 80 -7.53 8.55 0.78
C ARG A 80 -8.08 9.93 0.44
N MET A 81 -7.28 10.79 -0.20
CA MET A 81 -7.72 12.11 -0.65
C MET A 81 -8.87 12.02 -1.65
N ALA A 82 -8.78 11.14 -2.65
CA ALA A 82 -9.85 10.94 -3.63
C ALA A 82 -11.16 10.48 -2.97
N ALA A 83 -11.07 9.57 -1.99
CA ALA A 83 -12.24 9.11 -1.22
C ALA A 83 -12.85 10.22 -0.35
N LEU A 84 -12.04 11.09 0.26
CA LEU A 84 -12.51 12.25 1.03
C LEU A 84 -13.15 13.30 0.12
N TYR A 85 -12.56 13.55 -1.05
CA TYR A 85 -13.10 14.46 -2.06
C TYR A 85 -14.48 14.02 -2.53
N ALA A 86 -14.63 12.74 -2.87
CA ALA A 86 -15.91 12.17 -3.28
C ALA A 86 -16.99 12.27 -2.19
N LYS A 87 -16.60 12.41 -0.91
CA LYS A 87 -17.50 12.62 0.23
C LYS A 87 -17.74 14.10 0.56
N GLY A 88 -17.07 15.03 -0.13
CA GLY A 88 -17.10 16.45 0.19
C GLY A 88 -16.33 16.83 1.47
N GLU A 89 -15.45 15.95 1.96
CA GLU A 89 -14.67 16.14 3.20
C GLU A 89 -13.27 16.75 2.97
N LEU A 90 -12.86 16.89 1.71
CA LEU A 90 -11.59 17.52 1.30
C LEU A 90 -11.82 18.30 0.01
N GLY A 91 -11.40 19.56 -0.04
CA GLY A 91 -11.51 20.40 -1.24
C GLY A 91 -10.35 20.26 -2.23
N LEU A 92 -10.50 20.88 -3.40
CA LEU A 92 -9.35 21.14 -4.28
C LEU A 92 -8.44 22.19 -3.64
N ASN A 93 -7.14 22.08 -3.90
CA ASN A 93 -6.08 22.97 -3.41
C ASN A 93 -5.95 23.06 -1.88
N GLU A 94 -6.58 22.12 -1.15
CA GLU A 94 -6.45 21.97 0.30
C GLU A 94 -5.30 21.00 0.63
N ASP A 95 -4.48 21.37 1.62
CA ASP A 95 -3.40 20.51 2.09
C ASP A 95 -3.93 19.41 3.01
N PHE A 96 -3.59 18.18 2.66
CA PHE A 96 -3.86 16.99 3.45
C PHE A 96 -2.55 16.47 4.06
N HIS A 97 -2.40 16.64 5.37
CA HIS A 97 -1.22 16.15 6.10
C HIS A 97 -1.46 14.73 6.59
N HIS A 98 -0.90 13.76 5.88
CA HIS A 98 -1.10 12.34 6.18
C HIS A 98 0.08 11.79 6.97
N GLU A 99 -0.19 11.39 8.20
CA GLU A 99 0.78 10.82 9.12
C GLU A 99 0.91 9.30 8.91
N GLY A 100 2.12 8.80 8.73
CA GLY A 100 2.42 7.37 8.66
C GLY A 100 2.54 6.71 10.03
N ILE A 101 2.72 5.40 10.06
CA ILE A 101 2.79 4.64 11.33
C ILE A 101 3.95 5.09 12.24
N LEU A 102 5.06 5.54 11.65
CA LEU A 102 6.23 6.07 12.36
C LEU A 102 6.15 7.56 12.70
N GLY A 103 5.05 8.24 12.39
CA GLY A 103 4.88 9.68 12.63
C GLY A 103 5.47 10.60 11.56
N THR A 104 6.02 10.05 10.47
CA THR A 104 6.42 10.83 9.29
C THR A 104 5.19 11.39 8.59
N ILE A 105 5.33 12.52 7.87
CA ILE A 105 4.20 13.20 7.21
C ILE A 105 4.47 13.34 5.72
N PHE A 106 3.45 13.03 4.92
CA PHE A 106 3.32 13.48 3.54
C PHE A 106 2.28 14.60 3.47
N THR A 107 2.58 15.62 2.67
CA THR A 107 1.59 16.65 2.30
C THR A 107 1.02 16.27 0.94
N GLY A 108 -0.25 15.87 0.92
CA GLY A 108 -1.00 15.66 -0.30
C GLY A 108 -1.86 16.88 -0.65
N ARG A 109 -2.14 17.07 -1.93
CA ARG A 109 -3.09 18.10 -2.41
C ARG A 109 -3.74 17.65 -3.70
N LEU A 110 -5.06 17.78 -3.79
CA LEU A 110 -5.80 17.57 -5.05
C LEU A 110 -5.80 18.86 -5.86
N ILE A 111 -5.28 18.85 -7.08
CA ILE A 111 -5.05 20.08 -7.84
C ILE A 111 -6.12 20.38 -8.89
N ARG A 112 -6.83 19.36 -9.38
CA ARG A 112 -7.93 19.50 -10.34
C ARG A 112 -8.73 18.20 -10.48
N GLU A 113 -9.93 18.33 -11.02
CA GLU A 113 -10.72 17.20 -11.51
C GLU A 113 -10.32 16.80 -12.94
N VAL A 114 -10.57 15.54 -13.26
CA VAL A 114 -10.51 14.95 -14.60
C VAL A 114 -11.64 13.96 -14.79
N ARG A 115 -11.89 13.57 -16.04
CA ARG A 115 -12.76 12.45 -16.39
C ARG A 115 -11.91 11.29 -16.89
N LEU A 116 -12.21 10.09 -16.41
CA LEU A 116 -11.70 8.82 -16.92
C LEU A 116 -12.92 8.03 -17.42
N GLY A 117 -13.15 8.04 -18.73
CA GLY A 117 -14.47 7.72 -19.30
C GLY A 117 -15.59 8.54 -18.64
N ASP A 118 -16.60 7.86 -18.11
CA ASP A 118 -17.74 8.49 -17.42
C ASP A 118 -17.47 8.81 -15.94
N GLN A 119 -16.37 8.32 -15.37
CA GLN A 119 -16.03 8.52 -13.97
C GLN A 119 -15.32 9.85 -13.73
N LEU A 120 -15.75 10.56 -12.68
CA LEU A 120 -15.02 11.70 -12.13
C LEU A 120 -13.81 11.19 -11.35
N ALA A 121 -12.66 11.78 -11.60
CA ALA A 121 -11.42 11.51 -10.89
C ALA A 121 -10.72 12.82 -10.53
N VAL A 122 -9.69 12.74 -9.69
CA VAL A 122 -8.92 13.87 -9.21
C VAL A 122 -7.44 13.64 -9.47
N VAL A 123 -6.70 14.73 -9.70
CA VAL A 123 -5.25 14.69 -9.87
C VAL A 123 -4.59 15.06 -8.54
N PRO A 124 -3.93 14.11 -7.87
CA PRO A 124 -3.22 14.37 -6.63
C PRO A 124 -1.78 14.82 -6.89
N THR A 125 -1.24 15.58 -5.94
CA THR A 125 0.20 15.80 -5.75
C THR A 125 0.58 15.28 -4.37
N ILE A 126 1.81 14.77 -4.23
CA ILE A 126 2.35 14.32 -2.95
C ILE A 126 3.72 14.95 -2.77
N LYS A 127 3.96 15.50 -1.59
CA LYS A 127 5.25 16.00 -1.14
C LYS A 127 5.72 15.19 0.05
N GLY A 128 6.94 14.69 -0.05
CA GLY A 128 7.66 14.00 1.02
C GLY A 128 9.14 14.38 1.00
N GLN A 129 9.93 13.69 1.82
CA GLN A 129 11.38 13.82 1.86
C GLN A 129 12.01 12.44 1.83
N ALA A 130 13.19 12.36 1.21
CA ALA A 130 14.03 11.16 1.16
C ALA A 130 15.47 11.57 1.41
N TRP A 131 16.27 10.61 1.90
CA TRP A 131 17.69 10.82 2.22
C TRP A 131 18.51 9.72 1.55
N VAL A 132 19.70 10.06 1.06
CA VAL A 132 20.68 9.07 0.61
C VAL A 132 21.20 8.35 1.84
N THR A 133 20.95 7.04 1.94
CA THR A 133 21.37 6.20 3.08
C THR A 133 22.63 5.39 2.81
N GLY A 134 23.03 5.27 1.55
CA GLY A 134 24.25 4.57 1.15
C GLY A 134 24.36 4.40 -0.36
N PHE A 135 25.51 3.91 -0.79
CA PHE A 135 25.77 3.44 -2.15
C PHE A 135 26.15 1.97 -2.06
N ALA A 136 25.55 1.12 -2.89
CA ALA A 136 25.79 -0.31 -2.89
C ALA A 136 26.02 -0.83 -4.32
N GLN A 137 26.91 -1.81 -4.45
CA GLN A 137 27.11 -2.59 -5.68
C GLN A 137 26.70 -4.02 -5.39
N TYR A 138 25.57 -4.45 -5.97
CA TYR A 138 25.10 -5.83 -5.89
C TYR A 138 25.64 -6.61 -7.08
N VAL A 139 26.12 -7.83 -6.82
CA VAL A 139 26.68 -8.74 -7.82
C VAL A 139 26.08 -10.12 -7.59
N VAL A 140 25.64 -10.77 -8.65
CA VAL A 140 25.15 -12.16 -8.64
C VAL A 140 26.17 -12.99 -9.42
N ASP A 141 26.78 -13.96 -8.76
CA ASP A 141 27.73 -14.87 -9.39
C ASP A 141 26.98 -15.98 -10.16
N VAL A 142 27.57 -16.50 -11.23
CA VAL A 142 26.98 -17.59 -12.02
C VAL A 142 26.91 -18.89 -11.24
N ASP A 143 27.84 -19.09 -10.29
CA ASP A 143 27.92 -20.27 -9.44
C ASP A 143 27.23 -20.07 -8.07
N ASP A 144 26.54 -18.93 -7.86
CA ASP A 144 25.76 -18.70 -6.63
C ASP A 144 24.63 -19.74 -6.53
N PRO A 145 24.53 -20.51 -5.43
CA PRO A 145 23.42 -21.44 -5.23
C PRO A 145 22.06 -20.77 -5.00
N PHE A 146 22.02 -19.46 -4.72
CA PHE A 146 20.78 -18.70 -4.44
C PHE A 146 20.71 -17.34 -5.18
N PRO A 147 20.83 -17.32 -6.51
CA PRO A 147 20.97 -16.08 -7.28
C PRO A 147 19.71 -15.19 -7.24
N ASP A 148 18.54 -15.80 -7.01
CA ASP A 148 17.24 -15.12 -6.89
C ASP A 148 16.87 -14.78 -5.45
N GLY A 149 17.78 -15.04 -4.50
CA GLY A 149 17.52 -14.95 -3.07
C GLY A 149 16.66 -16.10 -2.53
N PHE A 150 16.37 -16.05 -1.23
CA PHE A 150 15.55 -17.05 -0.55
C PHE A 150 14.85 -16.43 0.66
N THR A 151 13.80 -17.11 1.13
CA THR A 151 13.14 -16.83 2.41
C THR A 151 13.19 -18.08 3.29
N ILE A 152 13.57 -17.94 4.56
CA ILE A 152 13.53 -19.03 5.53
C ILE A 152 12.28 -18.86 6.40
N GLY A 153 11.40 -19.86 6.39
CA GLY A 153 10.25 -19.96 7.29
C GLY A 153 10.62 -20.56 8.65
N ASP A 154 9.71 -20.49 9.62
CA ASP A 154 9.85 -21.22 10.89
C ASP A 154 9.76 -22.74 10.65
N ILE A 155 10.63 -23.52 11.28
CA ILE A 155 10.66 -24.99 11.20
C ILE A 155 9.34 -25.64 11.65
N TRP A 156 8.57 -24.94 12.50
CA TRP A 156 7.25 -25.35 12.97
C TRP A 156 6.11 -24.67 12.20
N GLY A 157 6.45 -23.73 11.32
CA GLY A 157 5.53 -23.07 10.42
C GLY A 157 5.35 -23.93 9.17
N GLY A 158 4.17 -24.51 8.99
CA GLY A 158 3.81 -25.29 7.80
C GLY A 158 4.24 -24.60 6.48
N ALA A 159 4.74 -25.41 5.56
CA ALA A 159 5.41 -24.98 4.34
C ALA A 159 4.66 -23.88 3.56
N VAL A 160 5.40 -22.83 3.18
CA VAL A 160 4.95 -21.84 2.20
C VAL A 160 5.23 -22.44 0.82
N ASP A 161 4.32 -23.26 0.31
CA ASP A 161 4.47 -23.87 -1.02
C ASP A 161 4.23 -22.83 -2.12
N LYS A 162 5.33 -22.20 -2.58
CA LYS A 162 5.72 -21.90 -3.99
C LYS A 162 6.48 -20.58 -4.09
N PRO A 163 7.57 -20.53 -4.88
CA PRO A 163 8.12 -19.25 -5.34
C PRO A 163 7.07 -18.50 -6.17
N LEU A 164 7.06 -17.18 -6.06
CA LEU A 164 6.26 -16.30 -6.92
C LEU A 164 6.63 -16.59 -8.38
N ALA A 165 5.73 -17.22 -9.12
CA ALA A 165 5.88 -17.33 -10.56
C ALA A 165 5.66 -15.94 -11.16
N HIS A 166 6.64 -15.50 -11.96
CA HIS A 166 6.59 -14.31 -12.80
C HIS A 166 5.45 -14.37 -13.82
#